data_AF-A0A7V0JUL0-F1
#
_entry.id   AF-A0A7V0JUL0-F1
#
_cell.length_a   1.000
_cell.length_b   1.000
_cell.length_c   1.000
_cell.angle_alpha   90.00
_cell.angle_beta   90.00
_cell.angle_gamma   90.00
#
_symmetry.space_group_name_H-M   'P 1'
#
loop_
_entity.id
_entity.type
_entity.pdbx_description
1 polymer ?
#
loop_
_entity_poly.entity_id
_entity_poly.type
_entity_poly.pdbx_seq_one_letter_code
_entity_poly.pdbx_strand_id
1 'polypeptide(L)'
;MKSVLIVLLGALCSVQVAATEIMDVRWEPDIGVIHILLDSWPGVWDGWRFYLNGVEIPMEGGFGKPVIRPNAPLSQPPTGLFVGSLPWLSGLEKVDFPCCGTIRLYIPGEGYTNEFHYNLADLGCRTAAEVECPREWTVHEGDLVIREGEVHTIEGKKFFQKGNVYVREGATLVIRDTEFMMARGGVSTVHVYFFVEPGAKLIIEKSTIRHYPGGTEAGLICVMNRGEVRIADSDTEIHYLDMSDGASLEMVNSTMVNPIGGLLQVTGGKTYVVDSTIGALGLYVPAGAHLTASGLHSGMYFERWDVHQLIPEADYELVLERTTLLKDELKGEYRHGPYERGWIFFLDPDSHVRLEKCELRKVFLEIRDERAEFHDLKVGTPSSLEYRDIVLEGVTVMGQWPFEIHNSHVTIYDSNYLFLQPSGYSIVELVRSHMVEFIPRNFFGTMIFEDSSWTEAGEIIGGVPYHSEANSFSMRGSLRIEGLRENLQWKDAWVRREFELFLVDERGRPVQGAEVRVRGRSYHTDSRGHAAFWLTFNEENYAEPTEVEVRLHGKLLARTTLDFFSPSPIELRVTSPPF
;
A
#
# COMPACT_ATOMS: atom_id res chain seq x y z
N MET A 1 -33.36 -64.45 22.94
CA MET A 1 -32.42 -63.75 22.05
C MET A 1 -33.20 -62.77 21.20
N LYS A 2 -33.11 -61.47 21.49
CA LYS A 2 -33.77 -60.38 20.75
C LYS A 2 -32.72 -59.73 19.85
N SER A 3 -32.94 -59.77 18.54
CA SER A 3 -32.13 -59.05 17.56
C SER A 3 -32.72 -57.64 17.39
N VAL A 4 -31.89 -56.62 17.59
CA VAL A 4 -32.20 -55.21 17.36
C VAL A 4 -31.66 -54.84 15.98
N LEU A 5 -32.56 -54.37 15.11
CA LEU A 5 -32.25 -53.81 13.80
C LEU A 5 -32.12 -52.29 13.98
N ILE A 6 -30.91 -51.75 13.78
CA ILE A 6 -30.65 -50.30 13.76
C ILE A 6 -30.76 -49.84 12.30
N VAL A 7 -31.74 -48.96 12.03
CA VAL A 7 -31.86 -48.23 10.76
C VAL A 7 -31.13 -46.90 10.93
N LEU A 8 -30.01 -46.71 10.22
CA LEU A 8 -29.38 -45.41 10.05
C LEU A 8 -30.15 -44.64 8.96
N LEU A 9 -30.83 -43.55 9.34
CA LEU A 9 -31.20 -42.49 8.40
C LEU A 9 -29.96 -41.59 8.19
N GLY A 10 -29.36 -41.66 7.00
CA GLY A 10 -28.40 -40.67 6.54
C GLY A 10 -29.12 -39.42 6.04
N ALA A 11 -28.97 -38.30 6.75
CA ALA A 11 -29.34 -36.99 6.26
C ALA A 11 -28.27 -36.54 5.24
N LEU A 12 -28.63 -36.53 3.95
CA LEU A 12 -27.87 -35.85 2.91
C LEU A 12 -28.06 -34.35 3.08
N CYS A 13 -27.11 -33.69 3.76
CA CYS A 13 -26.92 -32.25 3.62
C CYS A 13 -26.34 -31.98 2.23
N SER A 14 -27.19 -31.63 1.28
CA SER A 14 -26.76 -30.98 0.04
C SER A 14 -26.18 -29.61 0.38
N VAL A 15 -24.86 -29.46 0.29
CA VAL A 15 -24.21 -28.16 0.29
C VAL A 15 -24.68 -27.45 -0.98
N GLN A 16 -25.57 -26.46 -0.84
CA GLN A 16 -25.82 -25.51 -1.91
C GLN A 16 -24.55 -24.68 -2.05
N VAL A 17 -23.75 -24.98 -3.06
CA VAL A 17 -22.68 -24.08 -3.50
C VAL A 17 -23.39 -22.83 -4.05
N ALA A 18 -23.09 -21.66 -3.48
CA ALA A 18 -23.58 -20.40 -4.02
C ALA A 18 -23.04 -20.25 -5.46
N ALA A 19 -23.86 -19.74 -6.38
CA ALA A 19 -23.42 -19.50 -7.74
C ALA A 19 -22.43 -18.32 -7.74
N THR A 20 -21.32 -18.44 -8.50
CA THR A 20 -20.35 -17.36 -8.68
C THR A 20 -21.03 -16.05 -9.12
N GLU A 21 -20.61 -14.93 -8.54
CA GLU A 21 -21.11 -13.59 -8.86
C GLU A 21 -20.00 -12.69 -9.45
N ILE A 22 -20.38 -11.83 -10.40
CA ILE A 22 -19.57 -10.70 -10.85
C ILE A 22 -19.64 -9.62 -9.78
N MET A 23 -18.48 -9.30 -9.21
CA MET A 23 -18.32 -8.34 -8.14
C MET A 23 -18.01 -6.93 -8.67
N ASP A 24 -17.27 -6.85 -9.77
CA ASP A 24 -16.87 -5.58 -10.36
C ASP A 24 -16.52 -5.73 -11.84
N VAL A 25 -16.65 -4.63 -12.59
CA VAL A 25 -16.20 -4.50 -13.97
C VAL A 25 -15.51 -3.15 -14.10
N ARG A 26 -14.21 -3.15 -14.40
CA ARG A 26 -13.38 -1.93 -14.41
C ARG A 26 -12.51 -1.82 -15.65
N TRP A 27 -12.07 -0.59 -15.92
CA TRP A 27 -11.11 -0.29 -16.99
C TRP A 27 -9.68 -0.32 -16.45
N GLU A 28 -8.80 -1.04 -17.12
CA GLU A 28 -7.36 -1.11 -16.80
C GLU A 28 -6.60 -0.24 -17.84
N PRO A 29 -6.31 1.04 -17.51
CA PRO A 29 -5.82 2.01 -18.49
C PRO A 29 -4.43 1.68 -19.06
N ASP A 30 -3.56 1.04 -18.28
CA ASP A 30 -2.17 0.76 -18.66
C ASP A 30 -2.06 -0.24 -19.83
N ILE A 31 -3.06 -1.11 -19.95
CA ILE A 31 -3.12 -2.21 -20.93
C ILE A 31 -4.34 -2.09 -21.85
N GLY A 32 -5.22 -1.12 -21.61
CA GLY A 32 -6.37 -0.79 -22.44
C GLY A 32 -7.46 -1.87 -22.45
N VAL A 33 -7.66 -2.60 -21.34
CA VAL A 33 -8.61 -3.73 -21.28
C VAL A 33 -9.69 -3.53 -20.22
N ILE A 34 -10.76 -4.32 -20.30
CA ILE A 34 -11.77 -4.41 -19.24
C ILE A 34 -11.46 -5.62 -18.36
N HIS A 35 -11.49 -5.43 -17.05
CA HIS A 35 -11.30 -6.47 -16.04
C HIS A 35 -12.60 -6.73 -15.31
N ILE A 36 -13.03 -7.99 -15.30
CA ILE A 36 -14.23 -8.48 -14.64
C ILE A 36 -13.79 -9.29 -13.42
N LEU A 37 -14.11 -8.83 -12.23
CA LEU A 37 -13.79 -9.52 -10.97
C LEU A 37 -14.94 -10.42 -10.54
N LEU A 38 -14.60 -11.62 -10.07
CA LEU A 38 -15.56 -12.61 -9.57
C LEU A 38 -15.36 -12.80 -8.06
N ASP A 39 -16.43 -13.14 -7.35
CA ASP A 39 -16.36 -13.43 -5.91
C ASP A 39 -15.56 -14.70 -5.62
N SER A 40 -15.57 -15.64 -6.55
CA SER A 40 -14.85 -16.91 -6.50
C SER A 40 -14.57 -17.44 -7.90
N TRP A 41 -13.51 -18.25 -8.03
CA TRP A 41 -13.21 -18.94 -9.28
C TRP A 41 -13.75 -20.39 -9.23
N PRO A 42 -14.61 -20.80 -10.16
CA PRO A 42 -15.32 -22.08 -10.09
C PRO A 42 -14.45 -23.28 -10.50
N GLY A 43 -13.15 -23.08 -10.74
CA GLY A 43 -12.18 -24.15 -11.04
C GLY A 43 -12.33 -24.80 -12.42
N VAL A 44 -13.28 -24.33 -13.24
CA VAL A 44 -13.52 -24.77 -14.63
C VAL A 44 -13.42 -23.58 -15.57
N TRP A 45 -12.88 -23.77 -16.77
CA TRP A 45 -12.79 -22.72 -17.80
C TRP A 45 -13.44 -23.13 -19.12
N ASP A 46 -13.35 -24.41 -19.47
CA ASP A 46 -13.94 -24.92 -20.70
C ASP A 46 -15.47 -24.80 -20.67
N GLY A 47 -16.06 -24.27 -21.75
CA GLY A 47 -17.50 -24.17 -21.93
C GLY A 47 -18.16 -22.91 -21.36
N TRP A 48 -17.39 -21.95 -20.85
CA TRP A 48 -17.92 -20.64 -20.47
C TRP A 48 -18.50 -19.90 -21.67
N ARG A 49 -19.55 -19.12 -21.42
CA ARG A 49 -20.20 -18.28 -22.44
C ARG A 49 -20.35 -16.86 -21.89
N PHE A 50 -20.04 -15.88 -22.74
CA PHE A 50 -20.11 -14.46 -22.41
C PHE A 50 -21.34 -13.84 -23.04
N TYR A 51 -22.10 -13.10 -22.25
CA TYR A 51 -23.25 -12.34 -22.72
C TYR A 51 -23.00 -10.86 -22.49
N LEU A 52 -23.11 -10.08 -23.57
CA LEU A 52 -23.05 -8.64 -23.57
C LEU A 52 -24.43 -8.11 -23.97
N ASN A 53 -25.07 -7.33 -23.09
CA ASN A 53 -26.44 -6.82 -23.30
C ASN A 53 -27.44 -7.96 -23.63
N GLY A 54 -27.28 -9.11 -22.96
CA GLY A 54 -28.09 -10.30 -23.16
C GLY A 54 -27.78 -11.09 -24.45
N VAL A 55 -26.85 -10.63 -25.28
CA VAL A 55 -26.42 -11.30 -26.52
C VAL A 55 -25.13 -12.07 -26.26
N GLU A 56 -25.12 -13.35 -26.59
CA GLU A 56 -23.90 -14.15 -26.51
C GLU A 56 -22.89 -13.69 -27.56
N ILE A 57 -21.66 -13.43 -27.12
CA ILE A 57 -20.52 -13.18 -27.99
C ILE A 57 -19.47 -14.29 -27.80
N PRO A 58 -18.68 -14.61 -28.85
CA PRO A 58 -17.62 -15.59 -28.72
C PRO A 58 -16.58 -15.16 -27.67
N MET A 59 -16.19 -16.08 -26.79
CA MET A 59 -15.06 -15.88 -25.87
C MET A 59 -13.74 -15.64 -26.64
N GLU A 60 -13.62 -16.24 -27.83
CA GLU A 60 -12.47 -16.13 -28.73
C GLU A 60 -12.89 -15.55 -30.08
N GLY A 61 -12.94 -14.23 -30.19
CA GLY A 61 -13.37 -13.55 -31.42
C GLY A 61 -12.35 -13.57 -32.57
N GLY A 62 -11.06 -13.81 -32.29
CA GLY A 62 -9.98 -13.71 -33.27
C GLY A 62 -9.42 -12.30 -33.44
N PHE A 63 -8.60 -12.07 -34.48
CA PHE A 63 -7.89 -10.79 -34.66
C PHE A 63 -8.87 -9.62 -34.89
N GLY A 64 -8.75 -8.56 -34.09
CA GLY A 64 -9.62 -7.38 -34.17
C GLY A 64 -11.03 -7.57 -33.58
N LYS A 65 -11.26 -8.64 -32.82
CA LYS A 65 -12.50 -8.93 -32.10
C LYS A 65 -12.20 -9.09 -30.60
N PRO A 66 -13.20 -8.90 -29.71
CA PRO A 66 -12.97 -9.08 -28.29
C PRO A 66 -12.55 -10.52 -27.98
N VAL A 67 -11.61 -10.64 -27.06
CA VAL A 67 -11.10 -11.90 -26.52
C VAL A 67 -11.26 -11.86 -25.01
N ILE A 68 -11.96 -12.85 -24.46
CA ILE A 68 -12.29 -12.97 -23.05
C ILE A 68 -11.53 -14.17 -22.47
N ARG A 69 -10.62 -13.90 -21.54
CA ARG A 69 -9.73 -14.92 -20.94
C ARG A 69 -9.58 -14.71 -19.43
N PRO A 70 -9.15 -15.74 -18.69
CA PRO A 70 -8.81 -15.58 -17.28
C PRO A 70 -7.70 -14.55 -17.11
N ASN A 71 -7.77 -13.77 -16.02
CA ASN A 71 -6.78 -12.74 -15.71
C ASN A 71 -5.43 -13.28 -15.20
N ALA A 72 -5.34 -14.59 -14.97
CA ALA A 72 -4.12 -15.30 -14.60
C ALA A 72 -4.06 -16.68 -15.29
N PRO A 73 -2.87 -17.30 -15.42
CA PRO A 73 -2.77 -18.69 -15.90
C PRO A 73 -3.55 -19.63 -14.98
N LEU A 74 -4.28 -20.61 -15.53
CA LEU A 74 -5.11 -21.54 -14.73
C LEU A 74 -4.34 -22.38 -13.68
N SER A 75 -3.00 -22.44 -13.78
CA SER A 75 -2.14 -23.01 -12.74
C SER A 75 -2.12 -22.18 -11.44
N GLN A 76 -2.57 -20.93 -11.51
CA GLN A 76 -2.88 -20.04 -10.39
C GLN A 76 -4.38 -19.78 -10.44
N PRO A 77 -5.13 -19.81 -9.32
CA PRO A 77 -6.56 -19.54 -9.33
C PRO A 77 -6.79 -18.10 -9.81
N PRO A 78 -7.36 -17.87 -11.01
CA PRO A 78 -7.67 -16.54 -11.50
C PRO A 78 -8.70 -15.88 -10.58
N THR A 79 -8.69 -14.56 -10.47
CA THR A 79 -9.69 -13.81 -9.69
C THR A 79 -10.81 -13.24 -10.58
N GLY A 80 -10.70 -13.44 -11.90
CA GLY A 80 -11.58 -12.82 -12.85
C GLY A 80 -11.20 -13.06 -14.30
N LEU A 81 -11.77 -12.23 -15.18
CA LEU A 81 -11.56 -12.26 -16.62
C LEU A 81 -11.05 -10.92 -17.13
N PHE A 82 -10.20 -10.94 -18.15
CA PHE A 82 -9.89 -9.78 -18.97
C PHE A 82 -10.63 -9.87 -20.31
N VAL A 83 -11.15 -8.74 -20.77
CA VAL A 83 -11.69 -8.52 -22.11
C VAL A 83 -10.70 -7.62 -22.85
N GLY A 84 -9.96 -8.20 -23.80
CA GLY A 84 -8.95 -7.52 -24.60
C GLY A 84 -9.00 -7.93 -26.06
N SER A 85 -7.85 -7.93 -26.74
CA SER A 85 -7.69 -8.31 -28.15
C SER A 85 -6.43 -9.14 -28.40
N LEU A 86 -6.26 -9.60 -29.65
CA LEU A 86 -5.05 -10.27 -30.13
C LEU A 86 -4.06 -9.28 -30.78
N PRO A 87 -2.74 -9.52 -30.66
CA PRO A 87 -2.10 -10.57 -29.84
C PRO A 87 -2.31 -10.31 -28.33
N TRP A 88 -2.53 -11.37 -27.56
CA TRP A 88 -2.79 -11.25 -26.12
C TRP A 88 -1.55 -10.70 -25.38
N LEU A 89 -1.66 -9.74 -24.45
CA LEU A 89 -2.82 -8.90 -24.10
C LEU A 89 -2.71 -7.57 -24.86
N SER A 90 -3.59 -7.34 -25.85
CA SER A 90 -3.70 -6.05 -26.54
C SER A 90 -4.96 -5.32 -26.11
N GLY A 91 -4.90 -3.99 -26.10
CA GLY A 91 -6.02 -3.12 -25.72
C GLY A 91 -7.21 -3.16 -26.69
N LEU A 92 -8.33 -2.64 -26.21
CA LEU A 92 -9.63 -2.61 -26.88
C LEU A 92 -9.82 -1.38 -27.78
N GLU A 93 -8.84 -0.49 -27.93
CA GLU A 93 -8.99 0.81 -28.60
C GLU A 93 -9.46 0.67 -30.06
N LYS A 94 -9.18 -0.47 -30.69
CA LYS A 94 -9.55 -0.80 -32.07
C LYS A 94 -10.60 -1.92 -32.16
N VAL A 95 -11.19 -2.31 -31.04
CA VAL A 95 -12.17 -3.39 -30.94
C VAL A 95 -13.56 -2.82 -30.71
N ASP A 96 -14.54 -3.34 -31.45
CA ASP A 96 -15.95 -3.01 -31.26
C ASP A 96 -16.48 -3.73 -30.01
N PHE A 97 -16.23 -3.13 -28.85
CA PHE A 97 -16.74 -3.54 -27.54
C PHE A 97 -17.19 -2.29 -26.76
N PRO A 98 -18.45 -2.15 -26.36
CA PRO A 98 -18.95 -0.90 -25.76
C PRO A 98 -18.37 -0.67 -24.36
N CYS A 99 -18.15 0.59 -24.00
CA CYS A 99 -17.69 0.99 -22.67
C CYS A 99 -18.79 0.96 -21.60
N CYS A 100 -20.01 0.58 -21.96
CA CYS A 100 -21.15 0.45 -21.06
C CYS A 100 -22.11 -0.63 -21.55
N GLY A 101 -22.91 -1.16 -20.64
CA GLY A 101 -23.91 -2.17 -20.93
C GLY A 101 -24.11 -3.11 -19.75
N THR A 102 -24.58 -4.32 -20.04
CA THR A 102 -24.65 -5.42 -19.06
C THR A 102 -23.76 -6.58 -19.46
N ILE A 103 -23.04 -7.13 -18.48
CA ILE A 103 -22.26 -8.36 -18.63
C ILE A 103 -22.92 -9.46 -17.82
N ARG A 104 -22.97 -10.66 -18.40
CA ARG A 104 -23.38 -11.88 -17.71
C ARG A 104 -22.58 -13.07 -18.23
N LEU A 105 -22.21 -13.98 -17.34
CA LEU A 105 -21.46 -15.17 -17.71
C LEU A 105 -22.32 -16.41 -17.47
N TYR A 106 -22.18 -17.41 -18.33
CA TYR A 106 -22.65 -18.76 -18.06
C TYR A 106 -21.46 -19.65 -17.75
N ILE A 107 -21.46 -20.22 -16.55
CA ILE A 107 -20.42 -21.09 -16.01
C ILE A 107 -20.95 -22.52 -15.98
N PRO A 108 -20.32 -23.48 -16.68
CA PRO A 108 -20.74 -24.88 -16.66
C PRO A 108 -20.75 -25.44 -15.23
N GLY A 109 -21.89 -26.01 -14.82
CA GLY A 109 -22.07 -26.57 -13.48
C GLY A 109 -22.65 -25.59 -12.45
N GLU A 110 -22.49 -24.28 -12.65
CA GLU A 110 -23.02 -23.26 -11.72
C GLU A 110 -24.20 -22.46 -12.30
N GLY A 111 -24.30 -22.38 -13.63
CA GLY A 111 -25.35 -21.63 -14.31
C GLY A 111 -24.91 -20.21 -14.63
N TYR A 112 -25.84 -19.26 -14.54
CA TYR A 112 -25.54 -17.87 -14.86
C TYR A 112 -25.12 -17.09 -13.62
N THR A 113 -24.15 -16.19 -13.79
CA THR A 113 -23.87 -15.12 -12.82
C THR A 113 -25.05 -14.15 -12.73
N ASN A 114 -24.98 -13.23 -11.77
CA ASN A 114 -25.73 -11.98 -11.80
C ASN A 114 -25.48 -11.22 -13.12
N GLU A 115 -26.48 -10.44 -13.53
CA GLU A 115 -26.31 -9.46 -14.59
C GLU A 115 -25.69 -8.20 -13.99
N PHE A 116 -24.51 -7.81 -14.48
CA PHE A 116 -23.75 -6.68 -13.97
C PHE A 116 -23.82 -5.50 -14.93
N HIS A 117 -24.40 -4.38 -14.49
CA HIS A 117 -24.42 -3.14 -15.26
C HIS A 117 -23.11 -2.39 -15.09
N TYR A 118 -22.43 -2.07 -16.18
CA TYR A 118 -21.17 -1.34 -16.18
C TYR A 118 -21.26 -0.06 -17.04
N ASN A 119 -20.52 0.97 -16.63
CA ASN A 119 -20.32 2.18 -17.40
C ASN A 119 -18.93 2.76 -17.10
N LEU A 120 -18.01 2.61 -18.04
CA LEU A 120 -16.60 2.95 -17.92
C LEU A 120 -16.23 4.20 -18.73
N ALA A 121 -17.22 4.90 -19.31
CA ALA A 121 -17.00 6.01 -20.21
C ALA A 121 -16.20 7.15 -19.57
N ASP A 122 -16.49 7.46 -18.30
CA ASP A 122 -15.79 8.50 -17.53
C ASP A 122 -14.51 7.99 -16.86
N LEU A 123 -14.25 6.68 -16.91
CA LEU A 123 -13.05 6.05 -16.33
C LEU A 123 -11.92 5.91 -17.37
N GLY A 124 -12.07 6.55 -18.53
CA GLY A 124 -11.06 6.57 -19.59
C GLY A 124 -11.16 5.40 -20.56
N CYS A 125 -12.23 4.58 -20.51
CA CYS A 125 -12.45 3.52 -21.48
C CYS A 125 -12.49 4.07 -22.91
N ARG A 126 -11.71 3.44 -23.79
CA ARG A 126 -11.61 3.80 -25.21
C ARG A 126 -11.67 2.53 -26.05
N THR A 127 -12.68 2.43 -26.91
CA THR A 127 -12.86 1.32 -27.83
C THR A 127 -13.32 1.81 -29.20
N ALA A 128 -13.41 0.91 -30.19
CA ALA A 128 -13.94 1.25 -31.51
C ALA A 128 -15.47 1.13 -31.60
N ALA A 129 -16.17 0.87 -30.48
CA ALA A 129 -17.62 0.76 -30.48
C ALA A 129 -18.28 2.12 -30.74
N GLU A 130 -19.31 2.12 -31.59
CA GLU A 130 -20.14 3.32 -31.86
C GLU A 130 -21.19 3.58 -30.77
N VAL A 131 -21.28 2.71 -29.76
CA VAL A 131 -22.23 2.84 -28.65
C VAL A 131 -21.87 4.06 -27.81
N GLU A 132 -22.73 5.08 -27.84
CA GLU A 132 -22.63 6.24 -26.95
C GLU A 132 -23.03 5.85 -25.53
N CYS A 133 -22.07 5.90 -24.62
CA CYS A 133 -22.29 5.65 -23.21
C CYS A 133 -22.61 6.93 -22.45
N PRO A 134 -23.60 6.91 -21.54
CA PRO A 134 -23.91 8.09 -20.74
C PRO A 134 -22.70 8.47 -19.89
N ARG A 135 -22.42 9.77 -19.80
CA ARG A 135 -21.41 10.29 -18.87
C ARG A 135 -22.12 10.77 -17.63
N GLU A 136 -21.79 10.15 -16.51
CA GLU A 136 -22.42 10.39 -15.21
C GLU A 136 -21.52 11.21 -14.29
N TRP A 137 -20.21 11.14 -14.50
CA TRP A 137 -19.21 11.81 -13.68
C TRP A 137 -18.82 13.15 -14.27
N THR A 138 -18.76 14.17 -13.42
CA THR A 138 -17.93 15.35 -13.71
C THR A 138 -16.48 15.00 -13.41
N VAL A 139 -15.66 14.82 -14.45
CA VAL A 139 -14.24 14.47 -14.30
C VAL A 139 -13.38 15.73 -14.28
N HIS A 140 -12.52 15.86 -13.27
CA HIS A 140 -11.48 16.88 -13.17
C HIS A 140 -10.11 16.21 -13.18
N GLU A 141 -9.29 16.53 -14.18
CA GLU A 141 -7.93 16.00 -14.33
C GLU A 141 -6.89 16.99 -13.84
N GLY A 142 -5.92 16.49 -13.07
CA GLY A 142 -4.92 17.30 -12.40
C GLY A 142 -5.43 17.85 -11.06
N ASP A 143 -4.59 18.65 -10.42
CA ASP A 143 -4.92 19.16 -9.09
C ASP A 143 -6.14 20.12 -9.13
N LEU A 144 -7.06 19.96 -8.20
CA LEU A 144 -8.15 20.90 -7.96
C LEU A 144 -7.68 21.93 -6.93
N VAL A 145 -7.62 23.19 -7.31
CA VAL A 145 -7.13 24.27 -6.43
C VAL A 145 -8.26 25.27 -6.19
N ILE A 146 -8.76 25.31 -4.95
CA ILE A 146 -9.70 26.33 -4.49
C ILE A 146 -8.88 27.49 -3.96
N ARG A 147 -8.99 28.64 -4.61
CA ARG A 147 -8.09 29.79 -4.36
C ARG A 147 -8.48 30.54 -3.10
N GLU A 148 -7.56 31.35 -2.61
CA GLU A 148 -7.76 32.20 -1.42
C GLU A 148 -9.08 32.99 -1.50
N GLY A 149 -9.88 32.89 -0.44
CA GLY A 149 -11.18 33.55 -0.32
C GLY A 149 -12.30 33.00 -1.23
N GLU A 150 -12.04 31.97 -2.03
CA GLU A 150 -13.04 31.33 -2.88
C GLU A 150 -13.91 30.35 -2.07
N VAL A 151 -15.21 30.30 -2.40
CA VAL A 151 -16.09 29.21 -1.97
C VAL A 151 -16.43 28.39 -3.20
N HIS A 152 -16.02 27.13 -3.21
CA HIS A 152 -16.33 26.18 -4.26
C HIS A 152 -17.27 25.09 -3.74
N THR A 153 -18.36 24.86 -4.46
CA THR A 153 -19.39 23.88 -4.07
C THR A 153 -19.55 22.81 -5.15
N ILE A 154 -19.40 21.56 -4.74
CA ILE A 154 -19.68 20.35 -5.51
C ILE A 154 -20.92 19.72 -4.87
N GLU A 155 -22.07 19.83 -5.55
CA GLU A 155 -23.36 19.46 -4.96
C GLU A 155 -24.24 18.65 -5.92
N GLY A 156 -24.88 17.60 -5.39
CA GLY A 156 -25.94 16.86 -6.08
C GLY A 156 -25.50 16.06 -7.31
N LYS A 157 -24.24 15.63 -7.39
CA LYS A 157 -23.68 14.98 -8.59
C LYS A 157 -22.64 13.91 -8.27
N LYS A 158 -22.22 13.16 -9.29
CA LYS A 158 -21.01 12.33 -9.23
C LYS A 158 -19.81 13.15 -9.70
N PHE A 159 -18.74 13.20 -8.93
CA PHE A 159 -17.53 13.98 -9.21
C PHE A 159 -16.28 13.12 -9.08
N PHE A 160 -15.46 13.06 -10.14
CA PHE A 160 -14.25 12.25 -10.17
C PHE A 160 -13.03 13.16 -10.26
N GLN A 161 -12.26 13.22 -9.18
CA GLN A 161 -11.04 14.00 -9.06
C GLN A 161 -9.81 13.12 -9.31
N LYS A 162 -9.00 13.46 -10.33
CA LYS A 162 -7.72 12.79 -10.60
C LYS A 162 -6.53 13.69 -10.24
N GLY A 163 -5.99 13.51 -9.04
CA GLY A 163 -4.92 14.36 -8.49
C GLY A 163 -5.31 14.97 -7.14
N ASN A 164 -4.45 15.81 -6.58
CA ASN A 164 -4.66 16.39 -5.25
C ASN A 164 -5.73 17.48 -5.25
N VAL A 165 -6.26 17.78 -4.08
CA VAL A 165 -7.16 18.90 -3.82
C VAL A 165 -6.45 19.86 -2.87
N TYR A 166 -6.37 21.13 -3.23
CA TYR A 166 -5.81 22.19 -2.37
C TYR A 166 -6.92 23.18 -2.03
N VAL A 167 -7.23 23.29 -0.75
CA VAL A 167 -8.11 24.33 -0.22
C VAL A 167 -7.21 25.36 0.45
N ARG A 168 -6.96 26.47 -0.25
CA ARG A 168 -6.01 27.50 0.19
C ARG A 168 -6.53 28.31 1.36
N GLU A 169 -5.64 29.05 2.02
CA GLU A 169 -5.98 29.95 3.13
C GLU A 169 -7.27 30.77 2.85
N GLY A 170 -8.18 30.80 3.83
CA GLY A 170 -9.46 31.51 3.73
C GLY A 170 -10.46 30.97 2.71
N ALA A 171 -10.11 29.93 1.94
CA ALA A 171 -10.99 29.30 0.97
C ALA A 171 -11.93 28.28 1.64
N THR A 172 -12.99 27.89 0.94
CA THR A 172 -13.93 26.86 1.40
C THR A 172 -14.29 25.92 0.26
N LEU A 173 -14.09 24.62 0.46
CA LEU A 173 -14.61 23.56 -0.39
C LEU A 173 -15.81 22.90 0.31
N VAL A 174 -16.96 22.88 -0.37
CA VAL A 174 -18.16 22.17 0.08
C VAL A 174 -18.44 21.01 -0.88
N ILE A 175 -18.50 19.80 -0.34
CA ILE A 175 -18.93 18.58 -1.01
C ILE A 175 -20.24 18.14 -0.35
N ARG A 176 -21.37 18.31 -1.04
CA ARG A 176 -22.70 18.03 -0.48
C ARG A 176 -23.53 17.13 -1.37
N ASP A 177 -24.26 16.18 -0.80
CA ASP A 177 -25.16 15.29 -1.55
C ASP A 177 -24.48 14.70 -2.81
N THR A 178 -23.21 14.33 -2.67
CA THR A 178 -22.30 14.03 -3.79
C THR A 178 -21.65 12.67 -3.61
N GLU A 179 -21.52 11.93 -4.71
CA GLU A 179 -20.60 10.80 -4.80
C GLU A 179 -19.26 11.33 -5.35
N PHE A 180 -18.23 11.38 -4.51
CA PHE A 180 -16.92 11.92 -4.84
C PHE A 180 -15.91 10.79 -4.90
N MET A 181 -15.27 10.61 -6.05
CA MET A 181 -14.24 9.62 -6.25
C MET A 181 -12.88 10.28 -6.45
N MET A 182 -11.82 9.70 -5.90
CA MET A 182 -10.46 10.17 -6.10
C MET A 182 -9.53 9.09 -6.66
N ALA A 183 -8.69 9.51 -7.62
CA ALA A 183 -7.56 8.75 -8.12
C ALA A 183 -6.27 9.56 -8.02
N ARG A 184 -5.13 8.88 -8.04
CA ARG A 184 -3.80 9.51 -8.04
C ARG A 184 -3.59 10.46 -9.21
N GLY A 185 -4.08 10.09 -10.40
CA GLY A 185 -3.73 10.81 -11.62
C GLY A 185 -2.20 10.85 -11.80
N GLY A 186 -1.63 12.06 -11.92
CA GLY A 186 -0.17 12.26 -12.05
C GLY A 186 0.62 12.30 -10.74
N VAL A 187 0.00 11.99 -9.59
CA VAL A 187 0.65 12.07 -8.27
C VAL A 187 1.64 10.93 -8.07
N SER A 188 2.84 11.28 -7.63
CA SER A 188 3.98 10.35 -7.54
C SER A 188 3.96 9.45 -6.30
N THR A 189 3.16 9.79 -5.28
CA THR A 189 2.92 8.96 -4.09
C THR A 189 1.75 8.01 -4.30
N VAL A 190 1.68 6.92 -3.54
CA VAL A 190 0.48 6.05 -3.48
C VAL A 190 -0.73 6.78 -2.87
N HIS A 191 -0.44 7.83 -2.11
CA HIS A 191 -1.43 8.70 -1.49
C HIS A 191 -1.90 9.81 -2.45
N VAL A 192 -3.17 10.22 -2.31
CA VAL A 192 -3.76 11.41 -2.94
C VAL A 192 -4.40 12.26 -1.86
N TYR A 193 -4.16 13.57 -1.88
CA TYR A 193 -4.41 14.41 -0.71
C TYR A 193 -5.51 15.44 -0.94
N PHE A 194 -6.30 15.68 0.10
CA PHE A 194 -6.83 17.01 0.40
C PHE A 194 -5.82 17.74 1.29
N PHE A 195 -5.32 18.87 0.84
CA PHE A 195 -4.55 19.81 1.66
C PHE A 195 -5.48 20.95 2.08
N VAL A 196 -5.77 21.04 3.39
CA VAL A 196 -6.59 22.11 3.97
C VAL A 196 -5.65 23.04 4.73
N GLU A 197 -5.39 24.22 4.15
CA GLU A 197 -4.46 25.20 4.73
C GLU A 197 -5.03 25.89 5.98
N PRO A 198 -4.19 26.56 6.79
CA PRO A 198 -4.66 27.39 7.88
C PRO A 198 -5.77 28.37 7.46
N GLY A 199 -6.84 28.43 8.24
CA GLY A 199 -8.01 29.29 7.95
C GLY A 199 -8.90 28.83 6.79
N ALA A 200 -8.53 27.77 6.07
CA ALA A 200 -9.34 27.16 5.02
C ALA A 200 -10.40 26.21 5.61
N LYS A 201 -11.42 25.87 4.81
CA LYS A 201 -12.50 24.96 5.23
C LYS A 201 -12.78 23.85 4.22
N LEU A 202 -12.88 22.61 4.68
CA LEU A 202 -13.40 21.49 3.93
C LEU A 202 -14.67 20.97 4.61
N ILE A 203 -15.80 21.02 3.90
CA ILE A 203 -17.11 20.61 4.41
C ILE A 203 -17.61 19.45 3.56
N ILE A 204 -17.79 18.28 4.18
CA ILE A 204 -18.34 17.08 3.55
C ILE A 204 -19.67 16.75 4.24
N GLU A 205 -20.76 16.84 3.51
CA GLU A 205 -22.11 16.69 4.04
C GLU A 205 -22.93 15.72 3.18
N LYS A 206 -23.57 14.72 3.80
CA LYS A 206 -24.47 13.77 3.11
C LYS A 206 -23.86 13.17 1.85
N SER A 207 -22.56 12.92 1.88
CA SER A 207 -21.77 12.55 0.71
C SER A 207 -21.09 11.22 0.91
N THR A 208 -20.66 10.63 -0.19
CA THR A 208 -19.82 9.44 -0.18
C THR A 208 -18.49 9.78 -0.81
N ILE A 209 -17.39 9.52 -0.11
CA ILE A 209 -16.03 9.72 -0.62
C ILE A 209 -15.39 8.35 -0.83
N ARG A 210 -14.95 8.04 -2.06
CA ARG A 210 -14.41 6.72 -2.42
C ARG A 210 -13.09 6.83 -3.16
N HIS A 211 -12.21 5.85 -2.94
CA HIS A 211 -11.04 5.69 -3.78
C HIS A 211 -11.42 5.09 -5.13
N TYR A 212 -10.61 5.35 -6.16
CA TYR A 212 -10.77 4.70 -7.46
C TYR A 212 -10.47 3.19 -7.34
N PRO A 213 -11.40 2.30 -7.72
CA PRO A 213 -11.26 0.87 -7.54
C PRO A 213 -10.41 0.24 -8.65
N GLY A 214 -9.08 0.45 -8.64
CA GLY A 214 -8.14 -0.39 -9.40
C GLY A 214 -7.04 0.32 -10.20
N GLY A 215 -6.16 -0.49 -10.78
CA GLY A 215 -5.03 -0.05 -11.60
C GLY A 215 -3.97 0.75 -10.85
N THR A 216 -3.00 1.27 -11.61
CA THR A 216 -1.94 2.16 -11.10
C THR A 216 -2.46 3.54 -10.67
N GLU A 217 -3.69 3.90 -11.07
CA GLU A 217 -4.36 5.14 -10.69
C GLU A 217 -5.01 5.10 -9.29
N ALA A 218 -5.17 3.92 -8.67
CA ALA A 218 -5.73 3.80 -7.33
C ALA A 218 -4.88 4.57 -6.31
N GLY A 219 -5.51 5.46 -5.56
CA GLY A 219 -4.86 6.31 -4.56
C GLY A 219 -5.48 6.15 -3.18
N LEU A 220 -4.64 6.10 -2.15
CA LEU A 220 -5.09 6.18 -0.78
C LEU A 220 -5.45 7.62 -0.44
N ILE A 221 -6.73 7.88 -0.17
CA ILE A 221 -7.23 9.22 0.10
C ILE A 221 -6.74 9.68 1.47
N CYS A 222 -6.00 10.78 1.47
CA CYS A 222 -5.46 11.39 2.67
C CYS A 222 -6.02 12.81 2.84
N VAL A 223 -6.15 13.26 4.06
CA VAL A 223 -6.51 14.65 4.40
C VAL A 223 -5.44 15.20 5.33
N MET A 224 -4.70 16.21 4.87
CA MET A 224 -3.78 16.98 5.71
C MET A 224 -4.51 18.23 6.20
N ASN A 225 -4.99 18.22 7.44
CA ASN A 225 -5.79 19.30 7.97
C ASN A 225 -4.96 20.25 8.85
N ARG A 226 -4.81 21.49 8.38
CA ARG A 226 -4.30 22.64 9.15
C ARG A 226 -5.36 23.74 9.33
N GLY A 227 -6.57 23.54 8.79
CA GLY A 227 -7.69 24.46 8.82
C GLY A 227 -8.88 23.87 9.57
N GLU A 228 -10.07 23.98 9.00
CA GLU A 228 -11.32 23.46 9.56
C GLU A 228 -11.91 22.38 8.64
N VAL A 229 -12.11 21.18 9.17
CA VAL A 229 -12.79 20.09 8.47
C VAL A 229 -14.10 19.77 9.20
N ARG A 230 -15.18 19.63 8.43
CA ARG A 230 -16.47 19.15 8.94
C ARG A 230 -16.93 17.97 8.09
N ILE A 231 -17.23 16.86 8.73
CA ILE A 231 -17.78 15.65 8.08
C ILE A 231 -19.10 15.31 8.77
N ALA A 232 -20.22 15.42 8.05
CA ALA A 232 -21.54 15.17 8.61
C ALA A 232 -22.36 14.25 7.71
N ASP A 233 -23.04 13.27 8.32
CA ASP A 233 -23.93 12.33 7.63
C ASP A 233 -23.27 11.65 6.41
N SER A 234 -21.97 11.39 6.46
CA SER A 234 -21.18 10.99 5.28
C SER A 234 -20.44 9.67 5.50
N ASP A 235 -20.31 8.91 4.42
CA ASP A 235 -19.54 7.66 4.37
C ASP A 235 -18.26 7.90 3.57
N THR A 236 -17.11 7.80 4.22
CA THR A 236 -15.83 8.20 3.62
C THR A 236 -14.80 7.08 3.73
N GLU A 237 -14.20 6.74 2.59
CA GLU A 237 -13.07 5.82 2.49
C GLU A 237 -11.73 6.56 2.61
N ILE A 238 -11.70 7.62 3.42
CA ILE A 238 -10.47 8.33 3.75
C ILE A 238 -9.55 7.34 4.48
N HIS A 239 -8.38 7.10 3.90
CA HIS A 239 -7.38 6.20 4.43
C HIS A 239 -6.70 6.80 5.67
N TYR A 240 -6.44 8.11 5.63
CA TYR A 240 -5.68 8.84 6.64
C TYR A 240 -6.14 10.29 6.73
N LEU A 241 -6.44 10.78 7.94
CA LEU A 241 -6.76 12.17 8.24
C LEU A 241 -5.82 12.64 9.35
N ASP A 242 -4.91 13.54 9.00
CA ASP A 242 -3.98 14.20 9.91
C ASP A 242 -4.58 15.48 10.46
N MET A 243 -4.57 15.60 11.78
CA MET A 243 -4.91 16.81 12.53
C MET A 243 -3.64 17.37 13.15
N SER A 244 -3.16 18.50 12.64
CA SER A 244 -1.95 19.17 13.14
C SER A 244 -2.21 20.61 13.55
N ASP A 245 -1.25 21.19 14.29
CA ASP A 245 -1.23 22.62 14.65
C ASP A 245 -2.52 23.07 15.37
N GLY A 246 -3.13 24.17 14.92
CA GLY A 246 -4.38 24.71 15.46
C GLY A 246 -5.63 24.26 14.70
N ALA A 247 -5.57 23.17 13.92
CA ALA A 247 -6.68 22.71 13.09
C ALA A 247 -7.92 22.31 13.91
N SER A 248 -9.08 22.25 13.26
CA SER A 248 -10.30 21.71 13.84
C SER A 248 -10.98 20.66 12.97
N LEU A 249 -11.53 19.63 13.62
CA LEU A 249 -12.37 18.60 13.01
C LEU A 249 -13.65 18.44 13.82
N GLU A 250 -14.78 18.54 13.14
CA GLU A 250 -16.09 18.11 13.63
C GLU A 250 -16.59 16.96 12.73
N MET A 251 -16.72 15.76 13.30
CA MET A 251 -17.27 14.59 12.60
C MET A 251 -18.52 14.10 13.32
N VAL A 252 -19.66 14.06 12.62
CA VAL A 252 -20.96 13.72 13.22
C VAL A 252 -21.71 12.72 12.33
N ASN A 253 -22.25 11.66 12.94
CA ASN A 253 -23.07 10.66 12.26
C ASN A 253 -22.42 10.15 10.95
N SER A 254 -21.12 9.86 10.99
CA SER A 254 -20.32 9.61 9.80
C SER A 254 -19.42 8.38 9.94
N THR A 255 -18.89 7.91 8.81
CA THR A 255 -17.92 6.82 8.76
C THR A 255 -16.64 7.29 8.07
N MET A 256 -15.49 6.97 8.67
CA MET A 256 -14.16 7.18 8.11
C MET A 256 -13.41 5.85 8.12
N VAL A 257 -13.74 4.99 7.16
CA VAL A 257 -13.26 3.61 7.08
C VAL A 257 -12.91 3.29 5.63
N ASN A 258 -11.61 3.10 5.39
CA ASN A 258 -11.08 2.52 4.16
C ASN A 258 -10.85 1.00 4.38
N PRO A 259 -10.90 0.12 3.37
CA PRO A 259 -10.67 -1.32 3.55
C PRO A 259 -9.40 -1.67 4.35
N ILE A 260 -8.33 -0.90 4.13
CA ILE A 260 -7.02 -1.08 4.77
C ILE A 260 -6.61 0.14 5.61
N GLY A 261 -7.56 1.01 5.97
CA GLY A 261 -7.28 2.30 6.61
C GLY A 261 -8.48 2.93 7.33
N GLY A 262 -8.42 4.24 7.51
CA GLY A 262 -9.38 5.03 8.29
C GLY A 262 -8.74 5.61 9.54
N LEU A 263 -7.46 5.97 9.46
CA LEU A 263 -6.70 6.55 10.54
C LEU A 263 -7.10 8.00 10.77
N LEU A 264 -7.64 8.28 11.95
CA LEU A 264 -7.68 9.63 12.51
C LEU A 264 -6.41 9.83 13.33
N GLN A 265 -5.44 10.58 12.81
CA GLN A 265 -4.22 10.94 13.50
C GLN A 265 -4.36 12.32 14.13
N VAL A 266 -4.19 12.42 15.45
CA VAL A 266 -4.30 13.67 16.19
C VAL A 266 -2.96 14.02 16.80
N THR A 267 -2.31 15.01 16.21
CA THR A 267 -1.02 15.59 16.65
C THR A 267 -1.18 17.02 17.17
N GLY A 268 -2.33 17.64 16.94
CA GLY A 268 -2.64 19.00 17.39
C GLY A 268 -4.14 19.33 17.24
N GLY A 269 -4.49 20.54 17.68
CA GLY A 269 -5.77 21.15 17.35
C GLY A 269 -6.95 20.67 18.20
N LYS A 270 -8.15 20.70 17.59
CA LYS A 270 -9.42 20.38 18.25
C LYS A 270 -10.25 19.41 17.43
N THR A 271 -10.47 18.23 17.97
CA THR A 271 -11.17 17.14 17.29
C THR A 271 -12.36 16.67 18.11
N TYR A 272 -13.54 16.69 17.48
CA TYR A 272 -14.79 16.20 18.06
C TYR A 272 -15.43 15.20 17.11
N VAL A 273 -15.59 13.96 17.58
CA VAL A 273 -16.18 12.86 16.80
C VAL A 273 -17.36 12.29 17.55
N VAL A 274 -18.55 12.39 16.97
CA VAL A 274 -19.83 12.06 17.61
C VAL A 274 -20.63 11.11 16.73
N ASP A 275 -21.21 10.07 17.33
CA ASP A 275 -22.11 9.12 16.64
C ASP A 275 -21.47 8.51 15.38
N SER A 276 -20.17 8.23 15.41
CA SER A 276 -19.39 7.93 14.20
C SER A 276 -18.55 6.67 14.33
N THR A 277 -18.04 6.19 13.20
CA THR A 277 -17.09 5.06 13.14
C THR A 277 -15.79 5.49 12.47
N ILE A 278 -14.67 5.20 13.11
CA ILE A 278 -13.32 5.41 12.58
C ILE A 278 -12.57 4.09 12.47
N GLY A 279 -11.68 3.99 11.50
CA GLY A 279 -10.90 2.78 11.26
C GLY A 279 -9.74 2.59 12.25
N ALA A 280 -8.99 3.65 12.52
CA ALA A 280 -7.85 3.67 13.42
C ALA A 280 -7.78 5.00 14.17
N LEU A 281 -7.10 5.01 15.31
CA LEU A 281 -6.84 6.20 16.10
C LEU A 281 -5.34 6.31 16.39
N GLY A 282 -4.74 7.39 15.88
CA GLY A 282 -3.35 7.75 16.09
C GLY A 282 -3.24 8.93 17.04
N LEU A 283 -2.43 8.79 18.09
CA LEU A 283 -2.23 9.84 19.09
C LEU A 283 -0.76 10.23 19.20
N TYR A 284 -0.49 11.51 19.14
CA TYR A 284 0.82 12.06 19.51
C TYR A 284 0.94 12.17 21.03
N VAL A 285 2.11 11.78 21.56
CA VAL A 285 2.49 11.99 22.96
C VAL A 285 3.58 13.07 22.98
N PRO A 286 3.25 14.30 23.41
CA PRO A 286 4.19 15.41 23.40
C PRO A 286 5.41 15.19 24.31
N ALA A 287 6.47 15.97 24.06
CA ALA A 287 7.65 16.03 24.92
C ALA A 287 7.26 16.30 26.40
N GLY A 288 7.78 15.48 27.32
CA GLY A 288 7.49 15.58 28.76
C GLY A 288 6.09 15.14 29.18
N ALA A 289 5.22 14.72 28.26
CA ALA A 289 3.89 14.21 28.59
C ALA A 289 3.95 12.75 29.06
N HIS A 290 2.96 12.36 29.86
CA HIS A 290 2.85 10.99 30.36
C HIS A 290 1.74 10.22 29.64
N LEU A 291 2.09 9.06 29.09
CA LEU A 291 1.15 8.07 28.60
C LEU A 291 1.25 6.82 29.46
N THR A 292 0.19 6.49 30.19
CA THR A 292 0.10 5.21 30.91
C THR A 292 -1.19 4.49 30.54
N ALA A 293 -1.07 3.31 29.94
CA ALA A 293 -2.22 2.54 29.50
C ALA A 293 -2.00 1.04 29.69
N SER A 294 -3.09 0.33 29.95
CA SER A 294 -3.09 -1.13 29.92
C SER A 294 -4.35 -1.67 29.24
N GLY A 295 -4.17 -2.76 28.48
CA GLY A 295 -5.29 -3.47 27.86
C GLY A 295 -6.01 -2.71 26.74
N LEU A 296 -5.36 -1.74 26.10
CA LEU A 296 -5.89 -1.13 24.87
C LEU A 296 -6.01 -2.20 23.78
N HIS A 297 -7.09 -2.18 23.01
CA HIS A 297 -7.30 -3.08 21.87
C HIS A 297 -8.20 -2.43 20.81
N SER A 298 -8.19 -2.95 19.59
CA SER A 298 -9.10 -2.52 18.52
C SER A 298 -10.56 -2.92 18.83
N GLY A 299 -11.55 -2.30 18.18
CA GLY A 299 -12.97 -2.67 18.39
C GLY A 299 -13.62 -2.04 19.63
N MET A 300 -13.04 -0.96 20.17
CA MET A 300 -13.57 -0.26 21.33
C MET A 300 -14.74 0.66 20.96
N TYR A 301 -15.70 0.78 21.87
CA TYR A 301 -16.80 1.74 21.80
C TYR A 301 -16.63 2.79 22.90
N PHE A 302 -16.66 4.06 22.52
CA PHE A 302 -16.52 5.19 23.43
C PHE A 302 -17.88 5.85 23.61
N GLU A 303 -18.53 5.61 24.74
CA GLU A 303 -19.76 6.36 25.09
C GLU A 303 -19.44 7.86 25.20
N ARG A 304 -18.38 8.18 25.96
CA ARG A 304 -17.73 9.48 26.01
C ARG A 304 -16.30 9.32 26.51
N TRP A 305 -15.33 9.79 25.74
CA TRP A 305 -13.91 9.70 26.05
C TRP A 305 -13.17 10.96 25.63
N ASP A 306 -12.17 11.34 26.41
CA ASP A 306 -11.34 12.53 26.22
C ASP A 306 -9.88 12.09 26.29
N VAL A 307 -9.04 12.55 25.37
CA VAL A 307 -7.62 12.19 25.31
C VAL A 307 -6.86 12.47 26.60
N HIS A 308 -7.26 13.50 27.36
CA HIS A 308 -6.60 13.84 28.63
C HIS A 308 -6.80 12.79 29.72
N GLN A 309 -7.70 11.82 29.53
CA GLN A 309 -7.81 10.65 30.40
C GLN A 309 -6.63 9.69 30.23
N LEU A 310 -5.99 9.73 29.06
CA LEU A 310 -4.89 8.84 28.67
C LEU A 310 -3.54 9.58 28.66
N ILE A 311 -3.54 10.84 28.21
CA ILE A 311 -2.38 11.73 28.13
C ILE A 311 -2.77 13.07 28.77
N PRO A 312 -2.69 13.21 30.11
CA PRO A 312 -3.16 14.40 30.82
C PRO A 312 -2.51 15.72 30.37
N GLU A 313 -1.28 15.66 29.88
CA GLU A 313 -0.51 16.79 29.39
C GLU A 313 -0.60 17.02 27.87
N ALA A 314 -1.50 16.33 27.17
CA ALA A 314 -1.76 16.62 25.76
C ALA A 314 -2.09 18.11 25.57
N ASP A 315 -1.49 18.73 24.57
CA ASP A 315 -1.71 20.14 24.22
C ASP A 315 -2.79 20.32 23.14
N TYR A 316 -3.58 19.27 22.91
CA TYR A 316 -4.65 19.20 21.92
C TYR A 316 -5.94 18.62 22.51
N GLU A 317 -7.07 18.95 21.90
CA GLU A 317 -8.38 18.43 22.29
C GLU A 317 -8.80 17.29 21.36
N LEU A 318 -9.14 16.14 21.93
CA LEU A 318 -9.82 15.06 21.24
C LEU A 318 -10.91 14.50 22.14
N VAL A 319 -12.14 14.59 21.66
CA VAL A 319 -13.32 14.03 22.32
C VAL A 319 -14.04 13.07 21.37
N LEU A 320 -14.25 11.85 21.84
CA LEU A 320 -15.02 10.81 21.16
C LEU A 320 -16.31 10.57 21.95
N GLU A 321 -17.47 10.69 21.33
CA GLU A 321 -18.77 10.47 21.97
C GLU A 321 -19.66 9.57 21.12
N ARG A 322 -20.13 8.46 21.69
CA ARG A 322 -20.84 7.39 20.97
C ARG A 322 -20.12 6.95 19.69
N THR A 323 -18.80 6.82 19.78
CA THR A 323 -17.92 6.55 18.62
C THR A 323 -17.34 5.14 18.69
N THR A 324 -17.29 4.47 17.54
CA THR A 324 -16.68 3.14 17.41
C THR A 324 -15.31 3.24 16.75
N LEU A 325 -14.29 2.65 17.38
CA LEU A 325 -13.02 2.32 16.74
C LEU A 325 -13.14 0.91 16.17
N LEU A 326 -13.00 0.77 14.84
CA LEU A 326 -13.16 -0.53 14.18
C LEU A 326 -12.19 -1.57 14.75
N LYS A 327 -12.66 -2.81 14.83
CA LYS A 327 -11.81 -3.95 15.19
C LYS A 327 -10.83 -4.26 14.07
N ASP A 328 -9.62 -4.65 14.44
CA ASP A 328 -8.62 -5.16 13.51
C ASP A 328 -8.95 -6.60 13.13
N GLU A 329 -9.68 -6.74 12.02
CA GLU A 329 -10.06 -8.03 11.44
C GLU A 329 -9.41 -8.27 10.09
N LEU A 330 -8.28 -7.61 9.81
CA LEU A 330 -7.51 -7.83 8.59
C LEU A 330 -6.99 -9.28 8.56
N LYS A 331 -7.11 -9.93 7.39
CA LYS A 331 -6.81 -11.36 7.18
C LYS A 331 -5.88 -11.55 6.00
N GLY A 332 -5.34 -12.78 5.88
CA GLY A 332 -4.46 -13.14 4.78
C GLY A 332 -3.18 -12.29 4.78
N GLU A 333 -2.83 -11.76 3.62
CA GLU A 333 -1.69 -10.85 3.45
C GLU A 333 -1.84 -9.54 4.23
N TYR A 334 -3.08 -9.06 4.45
CA TYR A 334 -3.35 -7.81 5.16
C TYR A 334 -3.27 -7.91 6.68
N ARG A 335 -3.15 -9.13 7.22
CA ARG A 335 -3.11 -9.36 8.69
C ARG A 335 -2.02 -8.51 9.35
N HIS A 336 -0.87 -8.40 8.70
CA HIS A 336 0.28 -7.58 9.10
C HIS A 336 0.63 -6.61 7.96
N GLY A 337 1.51 -5.64 8.20
CA GLY A 337 1.98 -4.73 7.14
C GLY A 337 1.47 -3.28 7.27
N PRO A 338 1.57 -2.47 6.19
CA PRO A 338 1.49 -1.00 6.21
C PRO A 338 0.13 -0.41 6.54
N TYR A 339 -0.88 -1.25 6.73
CA TYR A 339 -2.27 -0.87 6.84
C TYR A 339 -2.63 -0.26 8.20
N GLU A 340 -3.57 0.69 8.17
CA GLU A 340 -3.98 1.44 9.35
C GLU A 340 -5.28 0.92 9.93
N ARG A 341 -5.20 0.41 11.17
CA ARG A 341 -6.34 -0.12 11.91
C ARG A 341 -6.07 -0.01 13.41
N GLY A 342 -7.09 0.05 14.27
CA GLY A 342 -6.85 0.02 15.72
C GLY A 342 -6.05 1.21 16.27
N TRP A 343 -5.19 0.96 17.27
CA TRP A 343 -4.45 2.01 17.99
C TRP A 343 -3.05 2.24 17.42
N ILE A 344 -2.67 3.51 17.30
CA ILE A 344 -1.35 3.96 16.86
C ILE A 344 -0.86 5.06 17.81
N PHE A 345 0.42 5.01 18.18
CA PHE A 345 1.04 6.06 18.98
C PHE A 345 2.26 6.64 18.29
N PHE A 346 2.39 7.97 18.33
CA PHE A 346 3.55 8.74 17.90
C PHE A 346 4.22 9.30 19.15
N LEU A 347 5.38 8.78 19.49
CA LEU A 347 6.04 9.07 20.76
C LEU A 347 7.16 10.08 20.54
N ASP A 348 7.03 11.28 21.12
CA ASP A 348 8.16 12.20 21.17
C ASP A 348 9.32 11.54 21.95
N PRO A 349 10.59 11.74 21.54
CA PRO A 349 11.75 11.12 22.19
C PRO A 349 11.93 11.48 23.67
N ASP A 350 11.31 12.58 24.14
CA ASP A 350 11.36 13.07 25.52
C ASP A 350 10.03 12.81 26.28
N SER A 351 9.15 11.96 25.75
CA SER A 351 7.91 11.54 26.43
C SER A 351 8.15 10.42 27.47
N HIS A 352 7.20 10.26 28.39
CA HIS A 352 7.23 9.26 29.46
C HIS A 352 6.10 8.24 29.25
N VAL A 353 6.43 7.04 28.77
CA VAL A 353 5.44 6.10 28.23
C VAL A 353 5.51 4.76 28.94
N ARG A 354 4.35 4.26 29.40
CA ARG A 354 4.18 2.91 29.94
C ARG A 354 2.95 2.26 29.34
N LEU A 355 3.17 1.29 28.46
CA LEU A 355 2.10 0.52 27.81
C LEU A 355 2.21 -0.94 28.22
N GLU A 356 1.15 -1.48 28.84
CA GLU A 356 1.15 -2.84 29.36
C GLU A 356 0.04 -3.69 28.76
N LYS A 357 0.38 -4.82 28.14
CA LYS A 357 -0.59 -5.81 27.62
C LYS A 357 -1.61 -5.21 26.64
N CYS A 358 -1.16 -4.25 25.84
CA CYS A 358 -1.97 -3.63 24.78
C CYS A 358 -1.84 -4.43 23.48
N GLU A 359 -2.91 -4.45 22.69
CA GLU A 359 -2.91 -4.79 21.27
C GLU A 359 -2.96 -3.50 20.46
N LEU A 360 -1.84 -3.18 19.81
CA LEU A 360 -1.65 -1.95 19.05
C LEU A 360 -1.38 -2.31 17.60
N ARG A 361 -1.64 -1.39 16.68
CA ARG A 361 -1.28 -1.59 15.27
C ARG A 361 0.13 -1.13 14.99
N LYS A 362 0.50 0.03 15.52
CA LYS A 362 1.82 0.65 15.36
C LYS A 362 2.20 1.44 16.62
N VAL A 363 3.50 1.51 16.90
CA VAL A 363 4.09 2.42 17.90
C VAL A 363 5.32 3.04 17.25
N PHE A 364 5.23 4.31 16.88
CA PHE A 364 6.32 5.06 16.27
C PHE A 364 7.34 5.43 17.34
N LEU A 365 8.57 4.98 17.11
CA LEU A 365 9.73 5.35 17.89
C LEU A 365 10.55 6.35 17.09
N GLU A 366 10.74 7.53 17.65
CA GLU A 366 11.60 8.54 17.07
C GLU A 366 12.99 8.54 17.72
N ILE A 367 14.03 8.58 16.89
CA ILE A 367 15.43 8.50 17.27
C ILE A 367 16.15 9.70 16.68
N ARG A 368 16.76 10.53 17.53
CA ARG A 368 17.38 11.80 17.12
C ARG A 368 18.81 11.91 17.67
N ASP A 369 19.75 12.17 16.76
CA ASP A 369 21.16 12.48 17.05
C ASP A 369 21.85 11.50 18.01
N GLU A 370 21.53 10.22 17.92
CA GLU A 370 22.01 9.22 18.87
C GLU A 370 22.38 7.87 18.24
N ARG A 371 22.82 6.94 19.09
CA ARG A 371 22.99 5.53 18.74
C ARG A 371 21.99 4.69 19.52
N ALA A 372 21.21 3.87 18.83
CA ALA A 372 20.21 2.99 19.44
C ALA A 372 20.27 1.58 18.84
N GLU A 373 19.94 0.58 19.67
CA GLU A 373 19.87 -0.82 19.25
C GLU A 373 18.54 -1.43 19.69
N PHE A 374 17.90 -2.16 18.79
CA PHE A 374 16.59 -2.78 19.01
C PHE A 374 16.64 -4.27 18.66
N HIS A 375 15.92 -5.10 19.42
CA HIS A 375 16.02 -6.56 19.32
C HIS A 375 14.64 -7.21 19.39
N ASP A 376 14.47 -8.28 18.62
CA ASP A 376 13.34 -9.23 18.75
C ASP A 376 11.93 -8.61 18.63
N LEU A 377 11.81 -7.51 17.87
CA LEU A 377 10.52 -6.85 17.63
C LEU A 377 9.74 -7.61 16.57
N LYS A 378 8.73 -8.37 17.01
CA LYS A 378 7.96 -9.27 16.15
C LYS A 378 6.48 -8.95 16.18
N VAL A 379 5.87 -8.73 15.03
CA VAL A 379 4.43 -8.48 14.96
C VAL A 379 3.63 -9.73 15.32
N GLY A 380 2.43 -9.53 15.84
CA GLY A 380 1.52 -10.59 16.30
C GLY A 380 2.03 -11.38 17.52
N THR A 381 3.16 -10.98 18.11
CA THR A 381 3.73 -11.60 19.30
C THR A 381 3.90 -10.54 20.40
N PRO A 382 3.52 -10.83 21.66
CA PRO A 382 3.81 -9.94 22.77
C PRO A 382 5.30 -9.66 22.85
N SER A 383 5.65 -8.38 22.79
CA SER A 383 7.02 -7.88 22.82
C SER A 383 7.17 -6.92 24.01
N SER A 384 8.38 -6.86 24.56
CA SER A 384 8.75 -5.84 25.55
C SER A 384 9.92 -5.04 25.03
N LEU A 385 9.89 -3.73 25.28
CA LEU A 385 10.89 -2.79 24.83
C LEU A 385 11.07 -1.73 25.91
N GLU A 386 12.31 -1.45 26.26
CA GLU A 386 12.70 -0.32 27.10
C GLU A 386 13.65 0.54 26.28
N TYR A 387 13.23 1.76 26.00
CA TYR A 387 13.99 2.73 25.23
C TYR A 387 13.81 4.10 25.88
N ARG A 388 14.87 4.64 26.49
CA ARG A 388 14.78 5.85 27.31
C ARG A 388 13.71 5.69 28.39
N ASP A 389 12.71 6.58 28.46
CA ASP A 389 11.57 6.44 29.38
C ASP A 389 10.29 5.93 28.67
N ILE A 390 10.48 5.21 27.56
CA ILE A 390 9.43 4.47 26.87
C ILE A 390 9.56 3.00 27.25
N VAL A 391 8.53 2.49 27.92
CA VAL A 391 8.44 1.12 28.41
C VAL A 391 7.20 0.46 27.83
N LEU A 392 7.42 -0.58 27.03
CA LEU A 392 6.39 -1.48 26.51
C LEU A 392 6.54 -2.83 27.22
N GLU A 393 5.47 -3.31 27.86
CA GLU A 393 5.47 -4.60 28.55
C GLU A 393 4.38 -5.53 28.01
N GLY A 394 4.79 -6.57 27.30
CA GLY A 394 3.84 -7.55 26.73
C GLY A 394 2.88 -6.94 25.71
N VAL A 395 3.31 -5.89 25.00
CA VAL A 395 2.53 -5.23 23.95
C VAL A 395 2.59 -6.08 22.68
N THR A 396 1.44 -6.33 22.08
CA THR A 396 1.35 -7.02 20.78
C THR A 396 1.12 -5.99 19.70
N VAL A 397 2.11 -5.80 18.82
CA VAL A 397 1.99 -4.94 17.64
C VAL A 397 1.49 -5.77 16.46
N MET A 398 0.39 -5.38 15.84
CA MET A 398 -0.30 -6.17 14.81
C MET A 398 0.06 -5.76 13.39
N GLY A 399 0.40 -4.49 13.14
CA GLY A 399 0.73 -3.96 11.82
C GLY A 399 2.22 -4.02 11.53
N GLN A 400 2.96 -3.07 12.11
CA GLN A 400 4.39 -2.83 11.87
C GLN A 400 5.06 -2.20 13.07
N TRP A 401 6.39 -2.27 13.10
CA TRP A 401 7.26 -1.51 13.99
C TRP A 401 7.87 -0.31 13.25
N PRO A 402 7.27 0.89 13.38
CA PRO A 402 7.79 2.10 12.73
C PRO A 402 8.91 2.80 13.49
N PHE A 403 9.89 3.28 12.74
CA PHE A 403 11.04 4.06 13.22
C PHE A 403 11.24 5.33 12.38
N GLU A 404 11.20 6.48 13.05
CA GLU A 404 11.63 7.77 12.49
C GLU A 404 13.07 8.03 12.95
N ILE A 405 14.01 8.09 12.00
CA ILE A 405 15.45 8.02 12.32
C ILE A 405 16.19 9.24 11.77
N HIS A 406 16.51 10.18 12.65
CA HIS A 406 17.08 11.48 12.29
C HIS A 406 18.54 11.59 12.74
N ASN A 407 19.46 11.72 11.76
CA ASN A 407 20.91 11.86 11.96
C ASN A 407 21.50 10.89 13.01
N SER A 408 21.03 9.65 13.02
CA SER A 408 21.31 8.67 14.07
C SER A 408 21.98 7.43 13.52
N HIS A 409 22.56 6.62 14.41
CA HIS A 409 23.05 5.29 14.10
C HIS A 409 22.18 4.24 14.78
N VAL A 410 21.32 3.57 14.01
CA VAL A 410 20.38 2.59 14.55
C VAL A 410 20.73 1.20 14.02
N THR A 411 20.79 0.21 14.92
CA THR A 411 20.91 -1.21 14.53
C THR A 411 19.71 -2.00 15.03
N ILE A 412 19.06 -2.77 14.17
CA ILE A 412 17.85 -3.54 14.49
C ILE A 412 18.09 -5.03 14.19
N TYR A 413 17.99 -5.85 15.23
CA TYR A 413 18.28 -7.28 15.19
C TYR A 413 17.01 -8.13 15.27
N ASP A 414 16.97 -9.22 14.50
CA ASP A 414 16.03 -10.34 14.64
C ASP A 414 14.55 -9.90 14.69
N SER A 415 14.21 -8.84 13.96
CA SER A 415 12.91 -8.16 13.99
C SER A 415 12.18 -8.28 12.65
N ASN A 416 10.85 -8.20 12.65
CA ASN A 416 10.06 -8.30 11.42
C ASN A 416 9.01 -7.20 11.28
N TYR A 417 8.53 -7.01 10.05
CA TYR A 417 7.57 -5.98 9.67
C TYR A 417 8.00 -4.57 10.11
N LEU A 418 9.26 -4.21 9.83
CA LEU A 418 9.79 -2.88 10.09
C LEU A 418 9.26 -1.87 9.06
N PHE A 419 8.87 -0.69 9.55
CA PHE A 419 8.62 0.49 8.73
C PHE A 419 9.67 1.55 9.06
N LEU A 420 10.51 1.93 8.09
CA LEU A 420 11.63 2.84 8.34
C LEU A 420 11.45 4.17 7.58
N GLN A 421 11.58 5.26 8.31
CA GLN A 421 11.60 6.63 7.79
C GLN A 421 12.90 7.35 8.19
N PRO A 422 14.06 6.96 7.62
CA PRO A 422 15.31 7.65 7.92
C PRO A 422 15.40 9.01 7.23
N SER A 423 16.10 9.95 7.87
CA SER A 423 16.45 11.25 7.31
C SER A 423 17.91 11.63 7.57
N GLY A 424 18.36 12.69 6.90
CA GLY A 424 19.68 13.26 7.11
C GLY A 424 20.78 12.25 6.79
N TYR A 425 21.81 12.19 7.62
CA TYR A 425 22.98 11.32 7.41
C TYR A 425 22.95 10.05 8.26
N SER A 426 21.75 9.57 8.62
CA SER A 426 21.59 8.38 9.46
C SER A 426 22.28 7.13 8.88
N ILE A 427 22.78 6.28 9.77
CA ILE A 427 23.23 4.93 9.44
C ILE A 427 22.23 3.97 10.05
N VAL A 428 21.55 3.18 9.22
CA VAL A 428 20.57 2.20 9.67
C VAL A 428 21.03 0.82 9.27
N GLU A 429 21.22 -0.05 10.25
CA GLU A 429 21.69 -1.41 10.06
C GLU A 429 20.60 -2.41 10.46
N LEU A 430 20.26 -3.32 9.55
CA LEU A 430 19.30 -4.39 9.76
C LEU A 430 20.04 -5.72 9.77
N VAL A 431 19.89 -6.49 10.85
CA VAL A 431 20.55 -7.78 11.03
C VAL A 431 19.50 -8.87 11.27
N ARG A 432 19.40 -9.84 10.35
CA ARG A 432 18.38 -10.89 10.32
C ARG A 432 16.96 -10.34 10.47
N SER A 433 16.71 -9.21 9.80
CA SER A 433 15.49 -8.44 9.97
C SER A 433 14.69 -8.30 8.68
N HIS A 434 13.40 -8.05 8.82
CA HIS A 434 12.46 -7.93 7.72
C HIS A 434 11.80 -6.55 7.72
N MET A 435 12.12 -5.77 6.69
CA MET A 435 11.50 -4.48 6.38
C MET A 435 10.32 -4.69 5.43
N VAL A 436 9.20 -4.06 5.70
CA VAL A 436 8.00 -4.11 4.83
C VAL A 436 7.66 -2.75 4.26
N GLU A 437 8.22 -1.68 4.81
CA GLU A 437 7.94 -0.35 4.32
C GLU A 437 9.16 0.55 4.53
N PHE A 438 9.50 1.30 3.49
CA PHE A 438 10.65 2.18 3.48
C PHE A 438 10.30 3.49 2.80
N ILE A 439 10.24 4.56 3.60
CA ILE A 439 9.87 5.89 3.12
C ILE A 439 10.90 6.90 3.62
N PRO A 440 12.07 6.99 2.95
CA PRO A 440 13.12 7.92 3.34
C PRO A 440 12.68 9.38 3.17
N ARG A 441 13.00 10.21 4.16
CA ARG A 441 12.64 11.63 4.24
C ARG A 441 13.91 12.47 4.20
N ASN A 442 14.29 13.09 3.08
CA ASN A 442 15.54 13.85 3.00
C ASN A 442 16.77 13.03 3.43
N PHE A 443 16.90 11.81 2.91
CA PHE A 443 17.90 10.84 3.35
C PHE A 443 19.15 10.83 2.46
N PHE A 444 20.30 11.01 3.11
CA PHE A 444 21.64 11.08 2.51
C PHE A 444 22.62 10.07 3.13
N GLY A 445 22.11 9.18 3.97
CA GLY A 445 22.90 8.28 4.78
C GLY A 445 23.14 6.91 4.14
N THR A 446 23.20 5.89 4.99
CA THR A 446 23.52 4.50 4.58
C THR A 446 22.58 3.50 5.22
N MET A 447 22.01 2.63 4.40
CA MET A 447 21.39 1.39 4.84
C MET A 447 22.41 0.24 4.77
N ILE A 448 22.50 -0.54 5.84
CA ILE A 448 23.37 -1.71 5.94
C ILE A 448 22.48 -2.92 6.23
N PHE A 449 22.68 -4.00 5.49
CA PHE A 449 21.87 -5.20 5.64
C PHE A 449 22.77 -6.42 5.91
N GLU A 450 22.40 -7.21 6.90
CA GLU A 450 22.96 -8.53 7.18
C GLU A 450 21.79 -9.52 7.24
N ASP A 451 21.71 -10.43 6.27
CA ASP A 451 20.69 -11.47 6.12
C ASP A 451 19.26 -10.92 6.27
N SER A 452 18.99 -9.80 5.60
CA SER A 452 17.73 -9.08 5.75
C SER A 452 16.87 -9.16 4.48
N SER A 453 15.59 -8.81 4.64
CA SER A 453 14.64 -8.79 3.52
C SER A 453 13.81 -7.52 3.49
N TRP A 454 13.40 -7.11 2.28
CA TRP A 454 12.47 -6.02 2.04
C TRP A 454 11.30 -6.48 1.16
N THR A 455 10.08 -6.33 1.66
CA THR A 455 8.84 -6.67 0.94
C THR A 455 7.81 -5.54 0.99
N GLU A 456 6.62 -5.78 0.41
CA GLU A 456 5.42 -4.93 0.42
C GLU A 456 5.55 -3.55 -0.25
N ALA A 457 6.14 -2.54 0.40
CA ALA A 457 5.97 -1.14 0.00
C ALA A 457 7.25 -0.29 0.10
N GLY A 458 7.30 0.78 -0.70
CA GLY A 458 8.33 1.80 -0.61
C GLY A 458 8.00 3.09 -1.38
N GLU A 459 8.45 4.22 -0.85
CA GLU A 459 8.35 5.53 -1.53
C GLU A 459 9.71 6.24 -1.49
N ILE A 460 10.55 5.98 -2.51
CA ILE A 460 11.84 6.67 -2.71
C ILE A 460 11.60 7.89 -3.61
N ILE A 461 11.00 8.91 -3.02
CA ILE A 461 10.55 10.12 -3.72
C ILE A 461 11.33 11.33 -3.26
N GLY A 462 11.80 12.17 -4.17
CA GLY A 462 12.30 13.53 -3.97
C GLY A 462 11.47 14.56 -4.74
N GLY A 463 11.78 15.85 -4.57
CA GLY A 463 11.12 16.95 -5.29
C GLY A 463 9.63 17.13 -4.98
N VAL A 464 9.12 16.52 -3.90
CA VAL A 464 7.71 16.57 -3.50
C VAL A 464 7.63 17.18 -2.10
N PRO A 465 7.23 18.45 -1.95
CA PRO A 465 7.37 19.19 -0.69
C PRO A 465 6.69 18.57 0.54
N TYR A 466 5.56 17.88 0.34
CA TYR A 466 4.83 17.19 1.41
C TYR A 466 5.34 15.76 1.69
N HIS A 467 6.37 15.32 0.97
CA HIS A 467 6.96 13.98 1.13
C HIS A 467 8.45 14.07 1.46
N SER A 468 9.26 14.61 0.55
CA SER A 468 10.72 14.74 0.68
C SER A 468 11.25 15.65 -0.43
N GLU A 469 12.20 16.51 -0.11
CA GLU A 469 12.83 17.42 -1.08
C GLU A 469 13.86 16.69 -1.92
N ALA A 470 14.64 15.78 -1.34
CA ALA A 470 15.63 14.99 -2.08
C ALA A 470 15.98 13.69 -1.36
N ASN A 471 16.31 12.64 -2.09
CA ASN A 471 16.85 11.41 -1.52
C ASN A 471 18.09 10.98 -2.31
N SER A 472 19.22 10.81 -1.62
CA SER A 472 20.50 10.46 -2.24
C SER A 472 21.38 9.66 -1.27
N PHE A 473 21.14 8.36 -1.16
CA PHE A 473 21.73 7.51 -0.12
C PHE A 473 22.39 6.26 -0.68
N SER A 474 22.99 5.46 0.21
CA SER A 474 23.62 4.19 -0.15
C SER A 474 23.04 2.98 0.56
N MET A 475 23.09 1.82 -0.10
CA MET A 475 22.67 0.52 0.43
C MET A 475 23.80 -0.48 0.24
N ARG A 476 24.10 -1.29 1.26
CA ARG A 476 25.12 -2.34 1.18
C ARG A 476 24.79 -3.56 2.04
N GLY A 477 25.47 -4.67 1.74
CA GLY A 477 25.32 -5.94 2.45
C GLY A 477 24.29 -6.88 1.82
N SER A 478 23.77 -7.80 2.64
CA SER A 478 22.92 -8.91 2.20
C SER A 478 21.44 -8.60 2.38
N LEU A 479 20.77 -8.39 1.24
CA LEU A 479 19.37 -7.98 1.15
C LEU A 479 18.65 -8.78 0.05
N ARG A 480 17.54 -9.40 0.44
CA ARG A 480 16.57 -9.99 -0.48
C ARG A 480 15.38 -9.04 -0.67
N ILE A 481 14.96 -8.80 -1.91
CA ILE A 481 13.82 -7.93 -2.23
C ILE A 481 12.78 -8.77 -2.99
N GLU A 482 11.55 -8.80 -2.49
CA GLU A 482 10.45 -9.61 -3.05
C GLU A 482 9.15 -8.81 -3.06
N GLY A 483 8.31 -8.98 -4.09
CA GLY A 483 6.99 -8.34 -4.20
C GLY A 483 7.00 -6.81 -4.39
N LEU A 484 8.15 -6.15 -4.26
CA LEU A 484 8.24 -4.69 -4.21
C LEU A 484 8.12 -3.98 -5.57
N ARG A 485 8.37 -4.67 -6.69
CA ARG A 485 8.47 -4.03 -8.02
C ARG A 485 7.21 -3.25 -8.42
N GLU A 486 6.04 -3.77 -8.06
CA GLU A 486 4.75 -3.16 -8.39
C GLU A 486 4.33 -2.07 -7.38
N ASN A 487 4.97 -2.04 -6.22
CA ASN A 487 4.58 -1.20 -5.07
C ASN A 487 5.64 -0.14 -4.70
N LEU A 488 6.77 -0.09 -5.39
CA LEU A 488 7.80 0.93 -5.18
C LEU A 488 7.47 2.18 -5.99
N GLN A 489 7.21 3.29 -5.31
CA GLN A 489 7.20 4.60 -5.96
C GLN A 489 8.61 5.18 -5.96
N TRP A 490 9.04 5.68 -7.12
CA TRP A 490 10.35 6.32 -7.29
C TRP A 490 10.19 7.63 -8.04
N LYS A 491 10.78 8.70 -7.52
CA LYS A 491 10.87 9.99 -8.22
C LYS A 491 12.05 10.80 -7.74
N ASP A 492 12.77 11.47 -8.64
CA ASP A 492 13.80 12.48 -8.31
C ASP A 492 14.76 12.07 -7.16
N ALA A 493 15.19 10.81 -7.17
CA ALA A 493 16.02 10.23 -6.13
C ALA A 493 17.13 9.36 -6.70
N TRP A 494 18.24 9.26 -5.96
CA TRP A 494 19.43 8.50 -6.33
C TRP A 494 19.80 7.51 -5.23
N VAL A 495 20.02 6.25 -5.61
CA VAL A 495 20.45 5.22 -4.66
C VAL A 495 21.68 4.52 -5.19
N ARG A 496 22.75 4.52 -4.41
CA ARG A 496 23.95 3.76 -4.71
C ARG A 496 23.88 2.43 -3.97
N ARG A 497 23.75 1.31 -4.68
CA ARG A 497 23.65 -0.03 -4.07
C ARG A 497 24.88 -0.87 -4.38
N GLU A 498 25.45 -1.47 -3.34
CA GLU A 498 26.52 -2.47 -3.46
C GLU A 498 25.92 -3.84 -3.74
N PHE A 499 26.53 -4.56 -4.67
CA PHE A 499 26.26 -5.97 -4.93
C PHE A 499 27.50 -6.79 -4.63
N GLU A 500 27.32 -7.82 -3.81
CA GLU A 500 28.34 -8.84 -3.56
C GLU A 500 28.10 -10.01 -4.51
N LEU A 501 29.14 -10.45 -5.21
CA LEU A 501 29.12 -11.58 -6.13
C LEU A 501 30.13 -12.63 -5.69
N PHE A 502 29.66 -13.86 -5.51
CA PHE A 502 30.46 -15.03 -5.23
C PHE A 502 30.47 -15.96 -6.45
N LEU A 503 31.67 -16.22 -6.97
CA LEU A 503 31.89 -17.11 -8.09
C LEU A 503 32.44 -18.45 -7.59
N VAL A 504 31.69 -19.51 -7.82
CA VAL A 504 32.06 -20.88 -7.42
C VAL A 504 32.06 -21.83 -8.60
N ASP A 505 32.92 -22.85 -8.54
CA ASP A 505 32.89 -23.95 -9.51
C ASP A 505 31.73 -24.93 -9.25
N GLU A 506 31.57 -25.92 -10.12
CA GLU A 506 30.54 -26.96 -9.97
C GLU A 506 30.63 -27.71 -8.63
N ARG A 507 31.81 -27.76 -8.01
CA ARG A 507 32.05 -28.40 -6.69
C ARG A 507 31.87 -27.43 -5.52
N GLY A 508 31.44 -26.20 -5.77
CA GLY A 508 31.29 -25.14 -4.77
C GLY A 508 32.60 -24.52 -4.31
N ARG A 509 33.72 -24.73 -5.03
CA ARG A 509 35.01 -24.12 -4.67
C ARG A 509 35.11 -22.72 -5.25
N PRO A 510 35.68 -21.74 -4.52
CA PRO A 510 35.85 -20.39 -5.03
C PRO A 510 36.70 -20.31 -6.30
N VAL A 511 36.30 -19.45 -7.24
CA VAL A 511 37.07 -19.15 -8.44
C VAL A 511 37.75 -17.78 -8.28
N GLN A 512 39.07 -17.80 -8.08
CA GLN A 512 39.89 -16.59 -7.89
C GLN A 512 40.30 -15.96 -9.23
N GLY A 513 40.40 -14.63 -9.26
CA GLY A 513 40.97 -13.87 -10.37
C GLY A 513 40.07 -13.75 -11.61
N ALA A 514 38.79 -14.12 -11.50
CA ALA A 514 37.82 -13.88 -12.57
C ALA A 514 37.49 -12.39 -12.65
N GLU A 515 37.44 -11.87 -13.87
CA GLU A 515 37.04 -10.51 -14.18
C GLU A 515 35.50 -10.42 -14.22
N VAL A 516 34.93 -9.56 -13.38
CA VAL A 516 33.49 -9.23 -13.35
C VAL A 516 33.31 -7.87 -14.04
N ARG A 517 32.67 -7.85 -15.20
CA ARG A 517 32.41 -6.64 -16.00
C ARG A 517 30.98 -6.15 -15.82
N VAL A 518 30.84 -4.88 -15.44
CA VAL A 518 29.54 -4.22 -15.22
C VAL A 518 29.63 -2.78 -15.70
N ARG A 519 28.73 -2.36 -16.61
CA ARG A 519 28.70 -0.99 -17.19
C ARG A 519 30.08 -0.44 -17.60
N GLY A 520 30.89 -1.27 -18.27
CA GLY A 520 32.23 -0.90 -18.75
C GLY A 520 33.32 -0.81 -17.67
N ARG A 521 33.00 -1.13 -16.41
CA ARG A 521 33.97 -1.26 -15.31
C ARG A 521 34.30 -2.73 -15.09
N SER A 522 35.53 -3.01 -14.66
CA SER A 522 36.03 -4.35 -14.37
C SER A 522 36.42 -4.47 -12.89
N TYR A 523 35.93 -5.54 -12.26
CA TYR A 523 36.24 -5.95 -10.89
C TYR A 523 36.86 -7.35 -10.94
N HIS A 524 37.53 -7.79 -9.88
CA HIS A 524 38.17 -9.11 -9.86
C HIS A 524 37.80 -9.88 -8.59
N THR A 525 37.55 -11.19 -8.74
CA THR A 525 37.28 -12.06 -7.60
C THR A 525 38.51 -12.31 -6.75
N ASP A 526 38.37 -12.20 -5.43
CA ASP A 526 39.41 -12.48 -4.44
C ASP A 526 39.64 -14.00 -4.24
N SER A 527 40.45 -14.39 -3.26
CA SER A 527 40.72 -15.80 -2.93
C SER A 527 39.50 -16.58 -2.42
N ARG A 528 38.44 -15.88 -2.00
CA ARG A 528 37.14 -16.45 -1.63
C ARG A 528 36.16 -16.43 -2.80
N GLY A 529 36.62 -16.09 -4.01
CA GLY A 529 35.76 -16.00 -5.19
C GLY A 529 34.83 -14.80 -5.14
N HIS A 530 35.09 -13.84 -4.26
CA HIS A 530 34.21 -12.71 -3.98
C HIS A 530 34.65 -11.46 -4.75
N ALA A 531 33.70 -10.77 -5.38
CA ALA A 531 33.86 -9.43 -5.92
C ALA A 531 32.69 -8.55 -5.48
N ALA A 532 32.95 -7.29 -5.14
CA ALA A 532 31.92 -6.30 -4.82
C ALA A 532 31.98 -5.12 -5.80
N PHE A 533 30.84 -4.62 -6.19
CA PHE A 533 30.73 -3.46 -7.08
C PHE A 533 29.47 -2.64 -6.77
N TRP A 534 29.48 -1.39 -7.23
CA TRP A 534 28.41 -0.43 -6.97
C TRP A 534 27.67 -0.07 -8.24
N LEU A 535 26.35 -0.09 -8.18
CA LEU A 535 25.45 0.48 -9.18
C LEU A 535 24.74 1.70 -8.59
N THR A 536 24.46 2.68 -9.44
CA THR A 536 23.64 3.85 -9.09
C THR A 536 22.32 3.74 -9.81
N PHE A 537 21.24 3.82 -9.04
CA PHE A 537 19.86 3.75 -9.50
C PHE A 537 19.17 5.11 -9.39
N ASN A 538 18.32 5.39 -10.36
CA ASN A 538 17.43 6.55 -10.41
C ASN A 538 16.09 6.12 -11.04
N GLU A 539 15.17 7.07 -11.19
CA GLU A 539 13.83 6.85 -11.76
C GLU A 539 13.87 6.20 -13.15
N GLU A 540 14.88 6.52 -13.96
CA GLU A 540 15.01 6.02 -15.34
C GLU A 540 15.47 4.55 -15.41
N ASN A 541 16.23 4.06 -14.42
CA ASN A 541 16.95 2.79 -14.56
C ASN A 541 16.77 1.79 -13.42
N TYR A 542 16.03 2.11 -12.34
CA TYR A 542 15.91 1.21 -11.18
C TYR A 542 15.29 -0.14 -11.57
N ALA A 543 14.35 -0.15 -12.53
CA ALA A 543 13.73 -1.37 -13.05
C ALA A 543 14.44 -1.95 -14.28
N GLU A 544 15.45 -1.26 -14.83
CA GLU A 544 16.15 -1.70 -16.04
C GLU A 544 17.25 -2.74 -15.72
N PRO A 545 17.26 -3.89 -16.42
CA PRO A 545 18.29 -4.90 -16.22
C PRO A 545 19.66 -4.41 -16.71
N THR A 546 20.66 -4.52 -15.85
CA THR A 546 22.08 -4.28 -16.14
C THR A 546 22.81 -5.61 -16.28
N GLU A 547 23.43 -5.86 -17.44
CA GLU A 547 24.21 -7.07 -17.69
C GLU A 547 25.49 -7.09 -16.84
N VAL A 548 25.77 -8.27 -16.28
CA VAL A 548 27.01 -8.62 -15.57
C VAL A 548 27.66 -9.80 -16.30
N GLU A 549 28.85 -9.59 -16.82
CA GLU A 549 29.65 -10.65 -17.44
C GLU A 549 30.79 -11.09 -16.53
N VAL A 550 30.97 -12.40 -16.38
CA VAL A 550 32.11 -12.97 -15.65
C VAL A 550 33.02 -13.68 -16.62
N ARG A 551 34.31 -13.31 -16.64
CA ARG A 551 35.33 -13.85 -17.54
C ARG A 551 36.54 -14.36 -16.77
N LEU A 552 37.18 -15.42 -17.25
CA LEU A 552 38.47 -15.89 -16.73
C LEU A 552 39.41 -16.16 -17.91
N HIS A 553 40.62 -15.59 -17.86
CA HIS A 553 41.59 -15.65 -18.97
C HIS A 553 41.00 -15.23 -20.33
N GLY A 554 40.12 -14.21 -20.32
CA GLY A 554 39.45 -13.71 -21.52
C GLY A 554 38.26 -14.54 -22.01
N LYS A 555 38.02 -15.74 -21.45
CA LYS A 555 36.85 -16.58 -21.77
C LYS A 555 35.66 -16.20 -20.90
N LEU A 556 34.50 -16.01 -21.51
CA LEU A 556 33.22 -15.84 -20.80
C LEU A 556 32.86 -17.12 -20.05
N LEU A 557 32.63 -17.00 -18.74
CA LEU A 557 32.20 -18.09 -17.86
C LEU A 557 30.71 -18.03 -17.56
N ALA A 558 30.17 -16.84 -17.27
CA ALA A 558 28.77 -16.64 -16.94
C ALA A 558 28.29 -15.26 -17.40
N ARG A 559 26.97 -15.15 -17.58
CA ARG A 559 26.22 -13.90 -17.71
C ARG A 559 25.03 -13.94 -16.77
N THR A 560 24.75 -12.82 -16.14
CA THR A 560 23.51 -12.57 -15.40
C THR A 560 23.07 -11.13 -15.62
N THR A 561 21.85 -10.81 -15.24
CA THR A 561 21.31 -9.44 -15.25
C THR A 561 20.94 -9.05 -13.84
N LEU A 562 21.21 -7.80 -13.48
CA LEU A 562 20.87 -7.22 -12.17
C LEU A 562 20.13 -5.90 -12.36
N ASP A 563 19.17 -5.64 -11.52
CA ASP A 563 18.48 -4.36 -11.37
C ASP A 563 18.38 -3.99 -9.89
N PHE A 564 17.63 -2.92 -9.56
CA PHE A 564 17.48 -2.49 -8.17
C PHE A 564 16.86 -3.55 -7.26
N PHE A 565 16.10 -4.49 -7.80
CA PHE A 565 15.37 -5.51 -7.03
C PHE A 565 16.16 -6.81 -6.88
N SER A 566 17.25 -6.97 -7.61
CA SER A 566 18.04 -8.20 -7.60
C SER A 566 18.62 -8.47 -6.19
N PRO A 567 18.58 -9.71 -5.68
CA PRO A 567 19.09 -10.00 -4.35
C PRO A 567 20.62 -9.85 -4.29
N SER A 568 21.14 -9.56 -3.09
CA SER A 568 22.56 -9.60 -2.77
C SER A 568 22.73 -10.40 -1.47
N PRO A 569 23.73 -11.29 -1.33
CA PRO A 569 24.76 -11.62 -2.32
C PRO A 569 24.22 -12.46 -3.50
N ILE A 570 24.98 -12.48 -4.58
CA ILE A 570 24.71 -13.25 -5.80
C ILE A 570 25.70 -14.41 -5.86
N GLU A 571 25.23 -15.65 -5.92
CA GLU A 571 26.08 -16.81 -6.20
C GLU A 571 25.96 -17.21 -7.67
N LEU A 572 27.10 -17.22 -8.38
CA LEU A 572 27.20 -17.74 -9.75
C LEU A 572 28.02 -19.03 -9.75
N ARG A 573 27.41 -20.11 -10.24
CA ARG A 573 28.08 -21.40 -10.41
C ARG A 573 28.54 -21.59 -11.85
N VAL A 574 29.82 -21.88 -12.04
CA VAL A 574 30.44 -22.01 -13.37
C VAL A 574 31.16 -23.34 -13.54
N THR A 575 31.09 -23.89 -14.75
CA THR A 575 31.91 -25.05 -15.13
C THR A 575 33.38 -24.62 -15.17
N SER A 576 34.22 -25.21 -14.32
CA SER A 576 35.66 -24.92 -14.32
C SER A 576 36.21 -25.12 -15.73
N PRO A 577 36.95 -24.16 -16.31
CA PRO A 577 37.74 -24.45 -17.49
C PRO A 577 38.76 -25.54 -17.11
N PRO A 578 39.02 -26.54 -17.97
CA PRO A 578 40.14 -27.45 -17.77
C PRO A 578 41.41 -26.60 -17.69
N PHE A 579 42.17 -26.76 -16.59
CA PHE A 579 43.43 -26.07 -16.35
C PHE A 579 44.46 -26.35 -17.46
#